data_AF-A0A165EVQ3-F1
#
_entry.id   AF-A0A165EVQ3-F1
#
_cell.length_a   1.000
_cell.length_b   1.000
_cell.length_c   1.000
_cell.angle_alpha   90.00
_cell.angle_beta   90.00
_cell.angle_gamma   90.00
#
_symmetry.space_group_name_H-M   'P 1'
#
loop_
_entity.id
_entity.type
_entity.pdbx_description
1 polymer ?
#
loop_
_entity_poly.entity_id
_entity_poly.type
_entity_poly.pdbx_seq_one_letter_code
_entity_poly.pdbx_strand_id
1 'polypeptide(L)'
;MTLSVRQTTGATPALRALLDAWDADHAATPPNATGPPATDKDVVLAFRTRPPLDSDVVPESELENLDDDDAPIDTSFLRGVTATGDIMVAHVPATSWKGHSLQHKEFKADICFGSDTTQDDVYAKAIEDCNMIELALNGGLSCVLAYGQTGSGKTHTIGGLEERIAHNIFAKAEVIGARFKQAHGDTSDEPVLSFHVTFLELLGKNAYDLSTPPVDPEDDAEVAARRKVDIMEDKLGDVRPQLKSTLVQSPAELQALITRCLSHRRTTATLKNPRSSRSHAVLTIWVKNRILPQLDDGQIVLVDLAGSERYDDAKHHTRQLMDESRETNKSLMALKDCVRARARATEVDTFVHIPYRTNKLTLLLKALFDLESRQQTRTLVIAHVSPHMRDAHHSASTLSYAAPFRSVAPATQKIVEVDDADPRTWDHPFAYAWLDKGLRIELGKLTSTRKALPATTPLPFDLSRFLPAPLGGLHLCKMYSAEWLATLPPLDPESKLKLSREKVETAAYNVYITFCERLRIARTKGRHEVLRPDKEAVDRYMASFQRT
;
A
#
# COMPACT_ATOMS: atom_id res chain seq x y z
N MET A 1 22.72 18.52 -24.16
CA MET A 1 23.58 18.12 -23.02
C MET A 1 22.95 18.68 -21.75
N THR A 2 22.89 17.89 -20.68
CA THR A 2 22.45 18.37 -19.35
C THR A 2 23.47 19.38 -18.84
N LEU A 3 23.02 20.54 -18.35
CA LEU A 3 23.92 21.51 -17.73
C LEU A 3 24.43 20.99 -16.39
N SER A 4 25.73 21.05 -16.15
CA SER A 4 26.31 20.85 -14.82
C SER A 4 25.96 22.04 -13.92
N VAL A 5 26.03 21.86 -12.60
CA VAL A 5 25.74 22.92 -11.62
C VAL A 5 26.46 24.24 -11.94
N ARG A 6 27.75 24.17 -12.30
CA ARG A 6 28.56 25.33 -12.70
C ARG A 6 28.07 26.02 -13.98
N GLN A 7 27.54 25.24 -14.92
CA GLN A 7 26.98 25.78 -16.16
C GLN A 7 25.61 26.39 -15.94
N THR A 8 24.81 25.85 -15.01
CA THR A 8 23.53 26.44 -14.63
C THR A 8 23.72 27.77 -13.91
N THR A 9 24.72 27.87 -13.02
CA THR A 9 25.03 29.11 -12.31
C THR A 9 25.59 30.19 -13.23
N GLY A 10 26.52 29.86 -14.14
CA GLY A 10 27.03 30.82 -15.13
C GLY A 10 25.99 31.28 -16.16
N ALA A 11 24.97 30.45 -16.44
CA ALA A 11 23.89 30.78 -17.37
C ALA A 11 22.67 31.48 -16.72
N THR A 12 22.74 31.80 -15.43
CA THR A 12 21.61 32.30 -14.63
C THR A 12 20.86 33.48 -15.25
N PRO A 13 21.52 34.55 -15.72
CA PRO A 13 20.80 35.70 -16.31
C PRO A 13 20.01 35.33 -17.57
N ALA A 14 20.58 34.50 -18.44
CA ALA A 14 19.93 34.05 -19.67
C ALA A 14 18.73 33.12 -19.37
N LEU A 15 18.88 32.21 -18.41
CA LEU A 15 17.79 31.31 -18.00
C LEU A 15 16.65 32.05 -17.31
N ARG A 16 16.95 33.10 -16.54
CA ARG A 16 15.92 33.94 -15.92
C ARG A 16 15.12 34.72 -16.96
N ALA A 17 15.78 35.35 -17.93
CA ALA A 17 15.07 36.04 -19.01
C ALA A 17 14.12 35.10 -19.79
N LEU A 18 14.49 33.83 -19.98
CA LEU A 18 13.63 32.82 -20.61
C LEU A 18 12.45 32.40 -19.73
N LEU A 19 12.65 32.32 -18.41
CA LEU A 19 11.56 32.09 -17.45
C LEU A 19 10.58 33.25 -17.42
N ASP A 20 11.07 34.48 -17.31
CA ASP A 20 10.26 35.70 -17.24
C ASP A 20 9.40 35.86 -18.52
N ALA A 21 9.96 35.52 -19.68
CA ALA A 21 9.23 35.50 -20.93
C ALA A 21 8.09 34.45 -20.91
N TRP A 22 8.35 33.25 -20.39
CA TRP A 22 7.32 32.23 -20.23
C TRP A 22 6.23 32.65 -19.25
N ASP A 23 6.60 33.22 -18.10
CA ASP A 23 5.66 33.71 -17.10
C ASP A 23 4.77 34.83 -17.68
N ALA A 24 5.35 35.76 -18.44
CA ALA A 24 4.59 36.82 -19.13
C ALA A 24 3.56 36.24 -20.12
N ASP A 25 3.92 35.21 -20.87
CA ASP A 25 3.02 34.54 -21.81
C ASP A 25 1.90 33.74 -21.10
N HIS A 26 2.11 33.30 -19.86
CA HIS A 26 1.20 32.39 -19.13
C HIS A 26 0.47 33.01 -17.94
N ALA A 27 0.75 34.28 -17.60
CA ALA A 27 0.13 35.02 -16.50
C ALA A 27 -1.42 35.15 -16.59
N ALA A 28 -2.00 34.88 -17.76
CA ALA A 28 -3.43 35.04 -18.04
C ALA A 28 -4.29 33.77 -17.89
N THR A 29 -3.73 32.64 -17.45
CA THR A 29 -4.52 31.40 -17.33
C THR A 29 -5.12 31.32 -15.92
N PRO A 30 -6.44 31.55 -15.73
CA PRO A 30 -7.04 31.34 -14.42
C PRO A 30 -6.87 29.88 -14.00
N PRO A 31 -6.67 29.58 -12.71
CA PRO A 31 -6.64 28.20 -12.24
C PRO A 31 -7.99 27.57 -12.59
N ASN A 32 -7.96 26.63 -13.54
CA ASN A 32 -9.16 25.98 -14.03
C ASN A 32 -9.69 25.08 -12.91
N ALA A 33 -10.55 25.62 -12.07
CA ALA A 33 -11.21 24.92 -11.00
C ALA A 33 -12.42 24.18 -11.58
N THR A 34 -12.22 22.99 -12.14
CA THR A 34 -13.22 21.90 -12.22
C THR A 34 -12.59 20.71 -12.93
N GLY A 35 -11.86 19.88 -12.19
CA GLY A 35 -11.76 18.46 -12.50
C GLY A 35 -12.93 17.73 -11.82
N PRO A 36 -13.43 16.60 -12.36
CA PRO A 36 -14.39 15.77 -11.64
C PRO A 36 -13.83 15.40 -10.25
N PRO A 37 -14.67 15.29 -9.20
CA PRO A 37 -14.20 14.96 -7.86
C PRO A 37 -13.37 13.68 -7.89
N ALA A 38 -12.25 13.67 -7.16
CA ALA A 38 -11.31 12.54 -7.06
C ALA A 38 -11.94 11.26 -6.46
N THR A 39 -13.23 11.30 -6.11
CA THR A 39 -13.95 10.28 -5.34
C THR A 39 -14.10 8.95 -6.05
N ASP A 40 -14.11 8.92 -7.39
CA ASP A 40 -14.47 7.71 -8.14
C ASP A 40 -13.26 6.88 -8.60
N LYS A 41 -12.03 7.33 -8.35
CA LYS A 41 -10.82 6.62 -8.78
C LYS A 41 -10.20 5.77 -7.68
N ASP A 42 -9.84 4.54 -8.03
CA ASP A 42 -9.02 3.66 -7.18
C ASP A 42 -7.57 4.15 -7.02
N VAL A 43 -7.05 4.86 -8.02
CA VAL A 43 -5.73 5.51 -7.95
C VAL A 43 -5.83 6.97 -8.33
N VAL A 44 -5.38 7.83 -7.42
CA VAL A 44 -5.27 9.28 -7.62
C VAL A 44 -3.79 9.64 -7.71
N LEU A 45 -3.40 10.34 -8.77
CA LEU A 45 -2.06 10.88 -8.91
C LEU A 45 -2.03 12.34 -8.46
N ALA A 46 -1.18 12.65 -7.50
CA ALA A 46 -0.87 14.01 -7.09
C ALA A 46 0.59 14.36 -7.38
N PHE A 47 0.83 15.62 -7.74
CA PHE A 47 2.16 16.20 -7.79
C PHE A 47 2.31 17.24 -6.69
N ARG A 48 3.47 17.30 -6.04
CA ARG A 48 3.78 18.29 -5.00
C ARG A 48 5.17 18.86 -5.19
N THR A 49 5.28 20.18 -5.13
CA THR A 49 6.56 20.88 -4.97
C THR A 49 6.61 21.55 -3.59
N ARG A 50 7.76 21.54 -2.93
CA ARG A 50 7.96 22.22 -1.65
C ARG A 50 8.27 23.72 -1.86
N PRO A 51 8.11 24.58 -0.85
CA PRO A 51 8.71 25.91 -0.87
C PRO A 51 10.23 25.86 -1.14
N PRO A 52 10.81 26.90 -1.75
CA PRO A 52 12.25 27.12 -1.74
C PRO A 52 12.79 27.12 -0.31
N LEU A 53 13.97 26.53 -0.11
CA LEU A 53 14.69 26.55 1.16
C LEU A 53 15.92 27.45 1.05
N ASP A 54 16.40 27.97 2.17
CA ASP A 54 17.63 28.77 2.19
C ASP A 54 18.84 28.00 1.63
N SER A 55 18.86 26.68 1.80
CA SER A 55 19.90 25.79 1.24
C SER A 55 19.85 25.65 -0.28
N ASP A 56 18.77 26.11 -0.94
CA ASP A 56 18.68 26.12 -2.40
C ASP A 56 19.38 27.34 -3.01
N VAL A 57 19.74 28.33 -2.18
CA VAL A 57 20.55 29.48 -2.58
C VAL A 57 22.02 29.03 -2.68
N VAL A 58 22.70 29.41 -3.76
CA VAL A 58 24.11 29.06 -3.97
C VAL A 58 24.97 29.86 -2.98
N PRO A 59 25.82 29.21 -2.15
CA PRO A 59 26.71 29.92 -1.22
C PRO A 59 27.72 30.79 -1.97
N GLU A 60 28.02 31.99 -1.45
CA GLU A 60 28.99 32.92 -2.06
C GLU A 60 30.36 32.27 -2.33
N SER A 61 30.81 31.34 -1.47
CA SER A 61 32.06 30.60 -1.63
C SER A 61 32.13 29.69 -2.87
N GLU A 62 30.99 29.25 -3.42
CA GLU A 62 30.94 28.49 -4.68
C GLU A 62 30.97 29.41 -5.91
N LEU A 63 30.74 30.72 -5.73
CA LEU A 63 30.76 31.75 -6.76
C LEU A 63 32.16 32.37 -6.93
N GLU A 64 32.97 32.39 -5.87
CA GLU A 64 34.36 32.91 -5.88
C GLU A 64 35.33 32.18 -6.83
N ASN A 65 34.92 31.08 -7.45
CA ASN A 65 35.72 30.32 -8.44
C ASN A 65 35.21 30.51 -9.89
N LEU A 66 34.35 31.50 -10.14
CA LEU A 66 33.88 31.89 -11.46
C LEU A 66 34.65 33.15 -11.87
N ASP A 67 35.18 33.18 -13.10
CA ASP A 67 36.10 34.22 -13.57
C ASP A 67 35.55 35.65 -13.34
N ASP A 68 36.39 36.57 -12.87
CA ASP A 68 36.08 37.96 -12.45
C ASP A 68 35.40 38.86 -13.52
N ASP A 69 35.24 38.38 -14.76
CA ASP A 69 34.69 39.15 -15.89
C ASP A 69 33.16 39.02 -16.07
N ASP A 70 32.49 38.12 -15.34
CA ASP A 70 31.03 37.98 -15.39
C ASP A 70 30.33 38.88 -14.34
N ALA A 71 29.29 39.59 -14.78
CA ALA A 71 28.44 40.46 -13.95
C ALA A 71 28.01 39.79 -12.63
N PRO A 72 27.73 40.56 -11.55
CA PRO A 72 27.39 40.01 -10.24
C PRO A 72 26.36 38.89 -10.38
N ILE A 73 26.77 37.68 -10.04
CA ILE A 73 25.95 36.48 -10.21
C ILE A 73 24.79 36.61 -9.23
N ASP A 74 23.60 36.83 -9.78
CA ASP A 74 22.36 36.83 -9.00
C ASP A 74 22.18 35.43 -8.38
N THR A 75 22.40 35.35 -7.07
CA THR A 75 22.29 34.12 -6.26
C THR A 75 20.85 33.71 -5.99
N SER A 76 19.88 34.50 -6.45
CA SER A 76 18.48 34.26 -6.15
C SER A 76 17.95 32.96 -6.76
N PHE A 77 17.02 32.35 -6.03
CA PHE A 77 16.36 31.11 -6.38
C PHE A 77 15.86 31.10 -7.84
N LEU A 78 16.33 30.13 -8.63
CA LEU A 78 15.80 29.87 -9.98
C LEU A 78 14.76 28.75 -9.93
N ARG A 79 13.52 29.09 -10.31
CA ARG A 79 12.41 28.16 -10.35
C ARG A 79 12.61 27.12 -11.47
N GLY A 80 12.71 25.86 -11.08
CA GLY A 80 12.75 24.72 -12.01
C GLY A 80 11.38 24.11 -12.28
N VAL A 81 10.37 24.43 -11.47
CA VAL A 81 9.02 23.86 -11.57
C VAL A 81 7.95 24.89 -11.25
N THR A 82 6.88 24.91 -12.05
CA THR A 82 5.67 25.71 -11.82
C THR A 82 4.44 24.81 -11.76
N ALA A 83 3.48 25.15 -10.90
CA ALA A 83 2.21 24.44 -10.75
C ALA A 83 1.05 25.37 -11.11
N THR A 84 0.18 24.94 -12.03
CA THR A 84 -0.98 25.71 -12.50
C THR A 84 -2.16 24.76 -12.67
N GLY A 85 -3.19 24.89 -11.81
CA GLY A 85 -4.37 24.02 -11.86
C GLY A 85 -4.01 22.54 -11.60
N ASP A 86 -4.29 21.67 -12.56
CA ASP A 86 -3.94 20.24 -12.55
C ASP A 86 -2.62 19.92 -13.28
N ILE A 87 -1.88 20.95 -13.72
CA ILE A 87 -0.66 20.83 -14.52
C ILE A 87 0.55 21.24 -13.68
N MET A 88 1.60 20.42 -13.75
CA MET A 88 2.95 20.74 -13.25
C MET A 88 3.88 20.88 -14.46
N VAL A 89 4.57 22.01 -14.57
CA VAL A 89 5.52 22.30 -15.65
C VAL A 89 6.93 22.22 -15.09
N ALA A 90 7.77 21.35 -15.67
CA ALA A 90 9.21 21.32 -15.38
C ALA A 90 9.96 22.14 -16.43
N HIS A 91 10.71 23.13 -15.97
CA HIS A 91 11.52 24.04 -16.78
C HIS A 91 12.94 23.48 -16.90
N VAL A 92 13.19 22.66 -17.92
CA VAL A 92 14.44 21.91 -18.04
C VAL A 92 15.46 22.71 -18.88
N PRO A 93 16.58 23.16 -18.30
CA PRO A 93 17.56 23.93 -19.05
C PRO A 93 18.31 23.02 -20.02
N ALA A 94 18.60 23.55 -21.20
CA ALA A 94 19.35 22.88 -22.26
C ALA A 94 20.34 23.83 -22.91
N THR A 95 21.42 23.27 -23.44
CA THR A 95 22.41 24.04 -24.22
C THR A 95 22.57 23.43 -25.60
N SER A 96 22.61 24.33 -26.58
CA SER A 96 22.86 24.02 -27.99
C SER A 96 23.88 25.00 -28.57
N TRP A 97 24.29 24.78 -29.81
CA TRP A 97 25.14 25.73 -30.55
C TRP A 97 24.49 27.11 -30.77
N LYS A 98 23.16 27.23 -30.59
CA LYS A 98 22.41 28.50 -30.66
C LYS A 98 22.35 29.25 -29.32
N GLY A 99 22.97 28.72 -28.27
CA GLY A 99 22.92 29.26 -26.92
C GLY A 99 22.06 28.44 -25.95
N HIS A 100 21.76 29.05 -24.80
CA HIS A 100 20.92 28.49 -23.75
C HIS A 100 19.45 28.49 -24.17
N SER A 101 18.74 27.42 -23.84
CA SER A 101 17.29 27.32 -24.03
C SER A 101 16.64 26.62 -22.84
N LEU A 102 15.33 26.82 -22.70
CA LEU A 102 14.53 26.24 -21.65
C LEU A 102 13.44 25.36 -22.27
N GLN A 103 13.42 24.09 -21.90
CA GLN A 103 12.38 23.16 -22.33
C GLN A 103 11.27 23.09 -21.27
N HIS A 104 10.08 23.52 -21.63
CA HIS A 104 8.90 23.46 -20.76
C HIS A 104 8.21 22.11 -20.97
N LYS A 105 8.24 21.25 -19.95
CA LYS A 105 7.61 19.93 -19.99
C LYS A 105 6.39 19.90 -19.08
N GLU A 106 5.21 19.79 -19.67
CA GLU A 106 3.95 19.74 -18.96
C GLU A 106 3.56 18.32 -18.55
N PHE A 107 3.10 18.18 -17.31
CA PHE A 107 2.61 16.93 -16.76
C PHE A 107 1.26 17.17 -16.09
N LYS A 108 0.25 16.35 -16.44
CA LYS A 108 -1.08 16.41 -15.84
C LYS A 108 -1.21 15.41 -14.70
N ALA A 109 -1.73 15.85 -13.57
CA ALA A 109 -2.10 15.03 -12.42
C ALA A 109 -3.60 15.14 -12.15
N ASP A 110 -4.12 14.38 -11.20
CA ASP A 110 -5.46 14.58 -10.66
C ASP A 110 -5.46 15.72 -9.63
N ILE A 111 -4.35 15.89 -8.90
CA ILE A 111 -4.15 16.97 -7.93
C ILE A 111 -2.75 17.57 -8.12
N CYS A 112 -2.62 18.89 -8.13
CA CYS A 112 -1.34 19.57 -8.15
C CYS A 112 -1.22 20.49 -6.93
N PHE A 113 -0.16 20.29 -6.14
CA PHE A 113 0.17 21.08 -4.96
C PHE A 113 1.39 21.95 -5.27
N GLY A 114 1.15 23.26 -5.39
CA GLY A 114 2.19 24.28 -5.55
C GLY A 114 2.98 24.53 -4.26
N SER A 115 4.02 25.36 -4.34
CA SER A 115 4.91 25.70 -3.21
C SER A 115 4.15 26.25 -2.00
N ASP A 116 3.05 26.94 -2.23
CA ASP A 116 2.33 27.68 -1.18
C ASP A 116 1.27 26.80 -0.48
N THR A 117 1.17 25.53 -0.88
CA THR A 117 0.21 24.57 -0.32
C THR A 117 0.63 24.11 1.07
N THR A 118 -0.22 24.34 2.06
CA THR A 118 0.04 23.93 3.45
C THR A 118 -0.19 22.43 3.67
N GLN A 119 0.20 21.92 4.85
CA GLN A 119 -0.09 20.52 5.22
C GLN A 119 -1.59 20.28 5.44
N ASP A 120 -2.34 21.29 5.89
CA ASP A 120 -3.79 21.24 6.00
C ASP A 120 -4.45 21.10 4.63
N ASP A 121 -4.03 21.91 3.66
CA ASP A 121 -4.57 21.86 2.31
C ASP A 121 -4.26 20.51 1.64
N VAL A 122 -3.05 19.99 1.85
CA VAL A 122 -2.70 18.64 1.40
C VAL A 122 -3.58 17.61 2.07
N TYR A 123 -3.76 17.65 3.39
CA TYR A 123 -4.62 16.70 4.09
C TYR A 123 -6.07 16.73 3.59
N ALA A 124 -6.67 17.91 3.46
CA ALA A 124 -8.03 18.08 2.97
C ALA A 124 -8.19 17.43 1.58
N LYS A 125 -7.34 17.79 0.62
CA LYS A 125 -7.43 17.25 -0.76
C LYS A 125 -6.99 15.79 -0.90
N ALA A 126 -5.98 15.37 -0.14
CA ALA A 126 -5.38 14.04 -0.26
C ALA A 126 -6.15 12.97 0.49
N ILE A 127 -6.71 13.31 1.66
CA ILE A 127 -7.28 12.34 2.60
C ILE A 127 -8.79 12.51 2.69
N GLU A 128 -9.29 13.73 2.94
CA GLU A 128 -10.72 13.98 3.17
C GLU A 128 -11.53 13.91 1.87
N ASP A 129 -11.12 14.66 0.83
CA ASP A 129 -11.78 14.62 -0.48
C ASP A 129 -11.70 13.23 -1.12
N CYS A 130 -10.64 12.48 -0.81
CA CYS A 130 -10.47 11.09 -1.21
C CYS A 130 -11.15 10.10 -0.26
N ASN A 131 -11.88 10.53 0.78
CA ASN A 131 -12.62 9.69 1.73
C ASN A 131 -11.80 8.50 2.27
N MET A 132 -10.51 8.72 2.55
CA MET A 132 -9.56 7.65 2.87
C MET A 132 -9.76 7.09 4.28
N ILE A 133 -10.10 7.94 5.26
CA ILE A 133 -10.31 7.47 6.63
C ILE A 133 -11.60 6.66 6.69
N GLU A 134 -12.68 7.16 6.11
CA GLU A 134 -13.98 6.50 6.07
C GLU A 134 -13.91 5.17 5.33
N LEU A 135 -13.15 5.08 4.23
CA LEU A 135 -12.92 3.82 3.54
C LEU A 135 -12.31 2.79 4.50
N ALA A 136 -11.26 3.15 5.24
CA ALA A 136 -10.64 2.26 6.21
C ALA A 136 -11.56 1.91 7.38
N LEU A 137 -12.31 2.86 7.92
CA LEU A 137 -13.28 2.57 9.00
C LEU A 137 -14.38 1.58 8.55
N ASN A 138 -14.68 1.51 7.25
CA ASN A 138 -15.62 0.57 6.64
C ASN A 138 -14.96 -0.71 6.08
N GLY A 139 -13.75 -1.06 6.52
CA GLY A 139 -13.09 -2.30 6.13
C GLY A 139 -12.38 -2.26 4.77
N GLY A 140 -12.22 -1.07 4.17
CA GLY A 140 -11.44 -0.86 2.96
C GLY A 140 -9.95 -0.60 3.23
N LEU A 141 -9.18 -0.48 2.15
CA LEU A 141 -7.74 -0.26 2.15
C LEU A 141 -7.41 1.09 1.52
N SER A 142 -6.98 2.04 2.33
CA SER A 142 -6.50 3.35 1.88
C SER A 142 -4.98 3.38 1.92
N CYS A 143 -4.34 3.93 0.88
CA CYS A 143 -2.88 4.07 0.86
C CYS A 143 -2.41 5.42 0.32
N VAL A 144 -1.38 5.99 0.93
CA VAL A 144 -0.63 7.13 0.40
C VAL A 144 0.81 6.70 0.13
N LEU A 145 1.25 6.84 -1.13
CA LEU A 145 2.63 6.61 -1.56
C LEU A 145 3.33 7.95 -1.82
N ALA A 146 4.35 8.29 -1.04
CA ALA A 146 5.22 9.43 -1.32
C ALA A 146 6.45 8.97 -2.12
N TYR A 147 6.58 9.47 -3.35
CA TYR A 147 7.68 9.19 -4.28
C TYR A 147 8.41 10.47 -4.68
N GLY A 148 9.70 10.43 -5.00
CA GLY A 148 10.48 11.59 -5.45
C GLY A 148 11.92 11.58 -4.99
N GLN A 149 12.72 12.52 -5.49
CA GLN A 149 14.14 12.65 -5.13
C GLN A 149 14.34 12.94 -3.63
N THR A 150 15.53 12.67 -3.10
CA THR A 150 15.89 13.13 -1.76
C THR A 150 15.78 14.67 -1.65
N GLY A 151 15.29 15.15 -0.51
CA GLY A 151 15.11 16.59 -0.27
C GLY A 151 13.87 17.24 -0.92
N SER A 152 13.03 16.50 -1.67
CA SER A 152 11.82 17.06 -2.27
C SER A 152 10.60 17.16 -1.34
N GLY A 153 10.72 16.76 -0.07
CA GLY A 153 9.68 16.93 0.94
C GLY A 153 8.80 15.71 1.23
N LYS A 154 9.12 14.51 0.71
CA LYS A 154 8.37 13.25 0.97
C LYS A 154 8.06 13.01 2.45
N THR A 155 9.11 12.92 3.27
CA THR A 155 8.99 12.64 4.71
C THR A 155 8.26 13.76 5.46
N HIS A 156 8.40 15.02 5.01
CA HIS A 156 7.65 16.14 5.57
C HIS A 156 6.15 15.96 5.31
N THR A 157 5.76 15.68 4.06
CA THR A 157 4.36 15.38 3.69
C THR A 157 3.80 14.23 4.51
N ILE A 158 4.49 13.08 4.54
CA ILE A 158 4.02 11.90 5.26
C ILE A 158 3.86 12.19 6.76
N GLY A 159 4.82 12.86 7.40
CA GLY A 159 4.71 13.22 8.82
C GLY A 159 3.51 14.13 9.13
N GLY A 160 3.22 15.12 8.26
CA GLY A 160 2.03 15.97 8.42
C GLY A 160 0.71 15.20 8.24
N LEU A 161 0.68 14.21 7.33
CA LEU A 161 -0.47 13.33 7.16
C LEU A 161 -0.65 12.39 8.35
N GLU A 162 0.43 11.80 8.86
CA GLU A 162 0.43 10.93 10.04
C GLU A 162 -0.21 11.62 11.25
N GLU A 163 0.19 12.87 11.53
CA GLU A 163 -0.34 13.68 12.63
C GLU A 163 -1.85 13.90 12.49
N ARG A 164 -2.30 14.34 11.30
CA ARG A 164 -3.72 14.65 11.03
C ARG A 164 -4.61 13.42 10.96
N ILE A 165 -4.11 12.33 10.39
CA ILE A 165 -4.80 11.03 10.40
C ILE A 165 -4.97 10.56 11.84
N ALA A 166 -3.93 10.66 12.67
CA ALA A 166 -4.01 10.26 14.06
C ALA A 166 -5.08 11.02 14.86
N HIS A 167 -5.31 12.31 14.59
CA HIS A 167 -6.41 13.03 15.25
C HIS A 167 -7.78 12.63 14.69
N ASN A 168 -7.95 12.62 13.37
CA ASN A 168 -9.25 12.48 12.74
C ASN A 168 -9.82 11.05 12.78
N ILE A 169 -8.96 10.01 12.71
CA ILE A 169 -9.43 8.62 12.71
C ILE A 169 -10.11 8.26 14.02
N PHE A 170 -9.55 8.68 15.16
CA PHE A 170 -10.13 8.44 16.47
C PHE A 170 -11.41 9.27 16.68
N ALA A 171 -11.39 10.55 16.30
CA ALA A 171 -12.58 11.40 16.40
C ALA A 171 -13.78 10.84 15.61
N LYS A 172 -13.56 10.37 14.37
CA LYS A 172 -14.61 9.73 13.57
C LYS A 172 -15.06 8.41 14.17
N ALA A 173 -14.13 7.61 14.68
CA ALA A 173 -14.45 6.33 15.32
C ALA A 173 -15.25 6.48 16.62
N GLU A 174 -14.98 7.51 17.42
CA GLU A 174 -15.77 7.85 18.61
C GLU A 174 -17.22 8.18 18.24
N VAL A 175 -17.43 9.00 17.20
CA VAL A 175 -18.78 9.33 16.72
C VAL A 175 -19.52 8.09 16.22
N ILE A 176 -18.85 7.23 15.44
CA ILE A 176 -19.42 5.97 14.94
C ILE A 176 -19.77 5.04 16.12
N GLY A 177 -18.84 4.87 17.06
CA GLY A 177 -19.01 4.03 18.24
C GLY A 177 -20.17 4.49 19.12
N ALA A 178 -20.27 5.79 19.40
CA ALA A 178 -21.35 6.38 20.20
C ALA A 178 -22.72 6.13 19.54
N ARG A 179 -22.84 6.37 18.23
CA ARG A 179 -24.07 6.10 17.48
C ARG A 179 -24.45 4.62 17.49
N PHE A 180 -23.48 3.73 17.31
CA PHE A 180 -23.71 2.29 17.35
C PHE A 180 -24.21 1.84 18.73
N LYS A 181 -23.53 2.27 19.81
CA LYS A 181 -23.91 1.93 21.18
C LYS A 181 -25.32 2.43 21.53
N GLN A 182 -25.63 3.67 21.16
CA GLN A 182 -26.96 4.25 21.35
C GLN A 182 -28.04 3.48 20.60
N ALA A 183 -27.80 3.11 19.33
CA ALA A 183 -28.80 2.42 18.50
C ALA A 183 -29.08 0.98 18.96
N HIS A 184 -28.09 0.31 19.57
CA HIS A 184 -28.20 -1.11 19.98
C HIS A 184 -28.36 -1.31 21.49
N GLY A 185 -28.39 -0.22 22.28
CA GLY A 185 -28.40 -0.30 23.74
C GLY A 185 -27.16 -1.00 24.32
N ASP A 186 -26.03 -0.96 23.61
CA ASP A 186 -24.77 -1.57 24.05
C ASP A 186 -24.11 -0.69 25.13
N THR A 187 -24.18 -1.16 26.37
CA THR A 187 -23.57 -0.50 27.54
C THR A 187 -22.15 -1.01 27.82
N SER A 188 -21.55 -1.81 26.94
CA SER A 188 -20.18 -2.30 27.10
C SER A 188 -19.17 -1.16 27.02
N ASP A 189 -18.15 -1.21 27.86
CA ASP A 189 -16.99 -0.32 27.79
C ASP A 189 -16.05 -0.67 26.63
N GLU A 190 -16.24 -1.84 26.01
CA GLU A 190 -15.38 -2.25 24.90
C GLU A 190 -15.53 -1.31 23.68
N PRO A 191 -14.41 -0.96 23.03
CA PRO A 191 -14.43 -0.13 21.85
C PRO A 191 -15.01 -0.90 20.67
N VAL A 192 -15.86 -0.22 19.91
CA VAL A 192 -16.52 -0.77 18.72
C VAL A 192 -15.54 -0.89 17.54
N LEU A 193 -14.57 0.02 17.48
CA LEU A 193 -13.47 0.01 16.53
C LEU A 193 -12.16 0.02 17.33
N SER A 194 -11.20 -0.84 16.96
CA SER A 194 -9.88 -0.84 17.60
C SER A 194 -8.76 -0.69 16.58
N PHE A 195 -7.69 -0.01 16.99
CA PHE A 195 -6.61 0.40 16.11
C PHE A 195 -5.32 -0.33 16.45
N HIS A 196 -4.76 -1.02 15.48
CA HIS A 196 -3.51 -1.74 15.60
C HIS A 196 -2.49 -1.18 14.62
N VAL A 197 -1.24 -1.03 15.05
CA VAL A 197 -0.20 -0.38 14.24
C VAL A 197 0.95 -1.34 14.01
N THR A 198 1.40 -1.39 12.77
CA THR A 198 2.64 -2.07 12.36
C THR A 198 3.50 -1.09 11.58
N PHE A 199 4.82 -1.13 11.77
CA PHE A 199 5.73 -0.23 11.07
C PHE A 199 6.97 -0.98 10.58
N LEU A 200 7.15 -1.02 9.26
CA LEU A 200 8.19 -1.77 8.57
C LEU A 200 9.17 -0.84 7.84
N GLU A 201 10.47 -1.17 7.90
CA GLU A 201 11.51 -0.57 7.07
C GLU A 201 12.02 -1.59 6.06
N LEU A 202 12.00 -1.25 4.77
CA LEU A 202 12.72 -1.97 3.71
C LEU A 202 14.05 -1.27 3.47
N LEU A 203 15.15 -1.89 3.88
CA LEU A 203 16.50 -1.44 3.56
C LEU A 203 17.22 -2.53 2.75
N GLY A 204 17.64 -2.15 1.54
CA GLY A 204 18.24 -3.09 0.60
C GLY A 204 17.30 -4.28 0.37
N LYS A 205 17.81 -5.49 0.61
CA LYS A 205 17.05 -6.75 0.41
C LYS A 205 16.28 -7.21 1.65
N ASN A 206 16.44 -6.52 2.77
CA ASN A 206 15.93 -6.93 4.06
C ASN A 206 14.75 -6.06 4.49
N ALA A 207 13.85 -6.65 5.28
CA ALA A 207 12.76 -5.95 5.93
C ALA A 207 13.01 -6.02 7.45
N TYR A 208 12.70 -4.93 8.15
CA TYR A 208 12.91 -4.79 9.59
C TYR A 208 11.66 -4.24 10.25
N ASP A 209 11.39 -4.69 11.47
CA ASP A 209 10.32 -4.16 12.31
C ASP A 209 10.82 -2.91 13.05
N LEU A 210 10.19 -1.76 12.81
CA LEU A 210 10.54 -0.50 13.48
C LEU A 210 9.90 -0.37 14.86
N SER A 211 8.91 -1.18 15.19
CA SER A 211 8.23 -1.12 16.50
C SER A 211 9.05 -1.75 17.63
N THR A 212 10.02 -2.59 17.30
CA THR A 212 10.96 -3.19 18.24
C THR A 212 12.23 -2.34 18.33
N PRO A 213 12.71 -2.00 19.54
CA PRO A 213 13.99 -1.32 19.68
C PRO A 213 15.12 -2.21 19.13
N PRO A 214 16.19 -1.62 18.58
CA PRO A 214 17.42 -2.36 18.29
C PRO A 214 17.93 -3.03 19.57
N VAL A 215 18.38 -4.28 19.48
CA VAL A 215 19.05 -4.96 20.60
C VAL A 215 20.52 -4.58 20.56
N ASP A 216 21.10 -4.28 21.74
CA ASP A 216 22.54 -4.06 21.84
C ASP A 216 23.28 -5.26 21.24
N PRO A 217 24.35 -5.03 20.47
CA PRO A 217 25.11 -6.14 19.90
C PRO A 217 25.61 -7.07 21.02
N GLU A 218 25.44 -8.38 20.83
CA GLU A 218 26.23 -9.35 21.59
C GLU A 218 27.72 -9.15 21.25
N ASP A 219 28.61 -9.45 22.20
CA ASP A 219 30.05 -9.25 22.09
C ASP A 219 30.57 -9.68 20.69
N ASP A 220 31.28 -8.78 20.01
CA ASP A 220 31.86 -8.85 18.64
C ASP A 220 31.05 -8.27 17.46
N ALA A 221 29.82 -7.77 17.62
CA ALA A 221 29.09 -7.11 16.51
C ALA A 221 29.15 -5.56 16.55
N GLU A 222 29.58 -4.91 15.46
CA GLU A 222 29.65 -3.43 15.34
C GLU A 222 28.28 -2.72 15.23
N VAL A 223 27.18 -3.47 15.02
CA VAL A 223 25.85 -2.90 14.73
C VAL A 223 24.77 -3.60 15.55
N ALA A 224 23.93 -2.80 16.23
CA ALA A 224 22.76 -3.28 16.97
C ALA A 224 21.89 -4.22 16.14
N ALA A 225 21.58 -5.40 16.70
CA ALA A 225 20.80 -6.42 16.02
C ALA A 225 19.34 -5.96 15.89
N ARG A 226 18.84 -5.96 14.66
CA ARG A 226 17.43 -5.62 14.37
C ARG A 226 16.64 -6.88 14.08
N ARG A 227 15.37 -6.88 14.50
CA ARG A 227 14.44 -7.96 14.16
C ARG A 227 14.13 -7.92 12.66
N LYS A 228 14.79 -8.81 11.91
CA LYS A 228 14.50 -9.06 10.49
C LYS A 228 13.11 -9.68 10.36
N VAL A 229 12.38 -9.26 9.32
CA VAL A 229 11.01 -9.67 9.07
C VAL A 229 10.96 -10.40 7.73
N ASP A 230 10.27 -11.54 7.72
CA ASP A 230 9.90 -12.22 6.50
C ASP A 230 8.54 -11.73 6.00
N ILE A 231 8.45 -11.53 4.69
CA ILE A 231 7.24 -11.10 3.98
C ILE A 231 6.75 -12.29 3.20
N MET A 232 5.59 -12.82 3.58
CA MET A 232 5.03 -14.05 3.01
C MET A 232 3.61 -13.80 2.54
N GLU A 233 3.15 -14.63 1.61
CA GLU A 233 1.73 -14.70 1.21
C GLU A 233 1.05 -15.82 1.99
N ASP A 234 -0.19 -15.61 2.42
CA ASP A 234 -1.01 -16.68 2.97
C ASP A 234 -1.68 -17.52 1.85
N LYS A 235 -2.56 -18.45 2.26
CA LYS A 235 -3.29 -19.33 1.34
C LYS A 235 -4.35 -18.62 0.49
N LEU A 236 -4.68 -17.35 0.78
CA LEU A 236 -5.49 -16.48 -0.07
C LEU A 236 -4.63 -15.65 -1.01
N GLY A 237 -3.34 -15.56 -0.74
CA GLY A 237 -2.42 -14.68 -1.45
C GLY A 237 -2.33 -13.31 -0.81
N ASP A 238 -2.89 -13.13 0.39
CA ASP A 238 -2.76 -11.88 1.12
C ASP A 238 -1.36 -11.81 1.71
N VAL A 239 -0.73 -10.65 1.59
CA VAL A 239 0.67 -10.46 1.97
C VAL A 239 0.71 -10.08 3.45
N ARG A 240 1.30 -10.96 4.26
CA ARG A 240 1.38 -10.83 5.72
C ARG A 240 2.84 -10.79 6.18
N PRO A 241 3.41 -9.60 6.42
CA PRO A 241 4.71 -9.49 7.08
C PRO A 241 4.57 -9.86 8.56
N GLN A 242 5.52 -10.63 9.11
CA GLN A 242 5.51 -11.01 10.54
C GLN A 242 5.96 -9.86 11.46
N LEU A 243 5.17 -8.80 11.53
CA LEU A 243 5.42 -7.61 12.35
C LEU A 243 4.77 -7.71 13.72
N LYS A 244 5.34 -7.03 14.71
CA LYS A 244 4.67 -6.79 15.99
C LYS A 244 3.53 -5.79 15.77
N SER A 245 2.32 -6.25 16.05
CA SER A 245 1.11 -5.42 16.06
C SER A 245 0.95 -4.77 17.44
N THR A 246 0.89 -3.44 17.47
CA THR A 246 0.73 -2.66 18.72
C THR A 246 -0.65 -2.01 18.74
N LEU A 247 -1.47 -2.33 19.75
CA LEU A 247 -2.75 -1.65 20.00
C LEU A 247 -2.48 -0.19 20.39
N VAL A 248 -3.27 0.74 19.85
CA VAL A 248 -3.26 2.16 20.23
C VAL A 248 -4.68 2.63 20.51
N GLN A 249 -4.86 3.43 21.55
CA GLN A 249 -6.17 3.83 22.08
C GLN A 249 -6.43 5.33 22.00
N SER A 250 -5.42 6.13 21.64
CA SER A 250 -5.57 7.58 21.49
C SER A 250 -4.69 8.16 20.37
N PRO A 251 -5.02 9.36 19.86
CA PRO A 251 -4.16 10.09 18.92
C PRO A 251 -2.74 10.28 19.44
N ALA A 252 -2.60 10.64 20.73
CA ALA A 252 -1.30 10.89 21.36
C ALA A 252 -0.44 9.62 21.44
N GLU A 253 -1.06 8.47 21.74
CA GLU A 253 -0.36 7.18 21.77
C GLU A 253 0.12 6.76 20.37
N LEU A 254 -0.72 6.96 19.35
CA LEU A 254 -0.35 6.70 17.95
C LEU A 254 0.83 7.58 17.51
N GLN A 255 0.78 8.88 17.77
CA GLN A 255 1.86 9.81 17.44
C GLN A 255 3.16 9.49 18.20
N ALA A 256 3.06 9.13 19.48
CA ALA A 256 4.22 8.71 20.28
C ALA A 256 4.85 7.42 19.74
N LEU A 257 4.02 6.45 19.34
CA LEU A 257 4.48 5.21 18.70
C LEU A 257 5.20 5.49 17.38
N ILE A 258 4.61 6.31 16.50
CA ILE A 258 5.21 6.69 15.21
C ILE A 258 6.56 7.38 15.45
N THR A 259 6.61 8.35 16.37
CA THR A 259 7.84 9.08 16.73
C THR A 259 8.93 8.13 17.23
N ARG A 260 8.57 7.17 18.09
CA ARG A 260 9.51 6.14 18.58
C ARG A 260 10.01 5.23 17.46
N CYS A 261 9.13 4.73 16.60
CA CYS A 261 9.53 3.90 15.46
C CYS A 261 10.46 4.65 14.49
N LEU A 262 10.18 5.94 14.23
CA LEU A 262 11.03 6.80 13.40
C LEU A 262 12.38 7.10 14.05
N SER A 263 12.47 7.14 15.38
CA SER A 263 13.77 7.29 16.06
C SER A 263 14.66 6.07 15.82
N HIS A 264 14.09 4.84 15.85
CA HIS A 264 14.81 3.61 15.49
C HIS A 264 15.28 3.61 14.03
N ARG A 265 14.52 4.25 13.13
CA ARG A 265 14.95 4.47 11.74
C ARG A 265 16.15 5.43 11.66
N ARG A 266 16.19 6.47 12.51
CA ARG A 266 17.22 7.53 12.51
C ARG A 266 18.55 7.13 13.17
N THR A 267 18.53 6.40 14.28
CA THR A 267 19.74 6.05 15.07
C THR A 267 20.75 5.16 14.33
N THR A 268 20.42 4.67 13.13
CA THR A 268 21.32 3.83 12.29
C THR A 268 21.79 4.57 11.02
N ALA A 269 21.62 5.89 10.97
CA ALA A 269 22.35 6.72 10.03
C ALA A 269 23.81 6.78 10.47
N THR A 270 24.73 6.20 9.70
CA THR A 270 26.15 6.48 9.87
C THR A 270 26.37 7.98 9.69
N LEU A 271 27.29 8.57 10.48
CA LEU A 271 27.58 10.01 10.65
C LEU A 271 27.70 10.87 9.36
N LYS A 272 27.59 10.28 8.16
CA LYS A 272 27.72 10.96 6.87
C LYS A 272 26.47 10.97 5.98
N ASN A 273 25.38 10.23 6.25
CA ASN A 273 24.20 10.21 5.36
C ASN A 273 22.85 10.01 6.09
N PRO A 274 21.80 10.80 5.80
CA PRO A 274 20.45 10.54 6.31
C PRO A 274 19.89 9.23 5.76
N ARG A 275 19.68 8.22 6.62
CA ARG A 275 19.16 6.89 6.20
C ARG A 275 17.76 6.94 5.59
N SER A 276 16.95 7.96 5.91
CA SER A 276 15.60 8.14 5.37
C SER A 276 15.56 8.28 3.85
N SER A 277 16.66 8.66 3.18
CA SER A 277 16.74 8.67 1.72
C SER A 277 16.93 7.29 1.09
N ARG A 278 17.36 6.28 1.85
CA ARG A 278 17.82 4.98 1.31
C ARG A 278 16.98 3.77 1.74
N SER A 279 16.00 3.96 2.61
CA SER A 279 15.04 2.91 2.99
C SER A 279 13.61 3.36 2.79
N HIS A 280 12.75 2.41 2.39
CA HIS A 280 11.31 2.64 2.34
C HIS A 280 10.72 2.38 3.72
N ALA A 281 9.86 3.28 4.18
CA ALA A 281 9.11 3.13 5.42
C ALA A 281 7.64 2.88 5.10
N VAL A 282 7.06 1.84 5.71
CA VAL A 282 5.65 1.45 5.53
C VAL A 282 4.99 1.39 6.90
N LEU A 283 4.18 2.40 7.19
CA LEU A 283 3.31 2.45 8.36
C LEU A 283 1.93 1.92 7.95
N THR A 284 1.40 0.95 8.69
CA THR A 284 0.04 0.46 8.50
C THR A 284 -0.74 0.62 9.80
N ILE A 285 -1.84 1.35 9.73
CA ILE A 285 -2.86 1.45 10.78
C ILE A 285 -4.01 0.53 10.38
N TRP A 286 -4.18 -0.55 11.13
CA TRP A 286 -5.24 -1.53 10.99
C TRP A 286 -6.44 -1.12 11.83
N VAL A 287 -7.64 -1.20 11.25
CA VAL A 287 -8.92 -0.91 11.88
C VAL A 287 -9.70 -2.20 12.00
N LYS A 288 -9.83 -2.71 13.22
CA LYS A 288 -10.71 -3.85 13.49
C LYS A 288 -12.11 -3.32 13.78
N ASN A 289 -13.09 -3.79 13.01
CA ASN A 289 -14.45 -3.32 13.10
C ASN A 289 -15.38 -4.37 13.73
N ARG A 290 -15.88 -4.11 14.94
CA ARG A 290 -16.83 -5.00 15.63
C ARG A 290 -18.27 -4.84 15.14
N ILE A 291 -18.62 -3.74 14.49
CA ILE A 291 -19.95 -3.52 13.89
C ILE A 291 -20.17 -4.49 12.75
N LEU A 292 -19.13 -4.64 11.91
CA LEU A 292 -19.18 -5.44 10.69
C LEU A 292 -18.03 -6.47 10.67
N PRO A 293 -18.04 -7.46 11.59
CA PRO A 293 -16.94 -8.42 11.75
C PRO A 293 -16.73 -9.34 10.53
N GLN A 294 -17.69 -9.35 9.60
CA GLN A 294 -17.61 -10.06 8.32
C GLN A 294 -16.74 -9.37 7.28
N LEU A 295 -16.53 -8.06 7.41
CA LEU A 295 -15.69 -7.29 6.47
C LEU A 295 -14.21 -7.56 6.72
N ASP A 296 -13.39 -7.25 5.73
CA ASP A 296 -11.96 -7.17 5.93
C ASP A 296 -11.60 -6.13 6.99
N ASP A 297 -10.53 -6.39 7.74
CA ASP A 297 -9.93 -5.37 8.59
C ASP A 297 -9.53 -4.19 7.71
N GLY A 298 -9.98 -3.00 8.11
CA GLY A 298 -9.67 -1.77 7.42
C GLY A 298 -8.21 -1.39 7.57
N GLN A 299 -7.65 -0.68 6.60
CA GLN A 299 -6.24 -0.34 6.60
C GLN A 299 -6.01 1.08 6.07
N ILE A 300 -5.17 1.85 6.78
CA ILE A 300 -4.53 3.05 6.26
C ILE A 300 -3.03 2.79 6.18
N VAL A 301 -2.49 2.82 4.96
CA VAL A 301 -1.08 2.52 4.67
C VAL A 301 -0.38 3.80 4.22
N LEU A 302 0.58 4.28 5.00
CA LEU A 302 1.41 5.44 4.64
C LEU A 302 2.82 4.96 4.29
N VAL A 303 3.23 5.26 3.05
CA VAL A 303 4.51 4.80 2.51
C VAL A 303 5.39 5.99 2.16
N ASP A 304 6.51 6.09 2.85
CA ASP A 304 7.60 7.01 2.53
C ASP A 304 8.67 6.24 1.74
N LEU A 305 8.63 6.35 0.41
CA LEU A 305 9.60 5.66 -0.44
C LEU A 305 10.97 6.34 -0.33
N ALA A 306 12.02 5.53 -0.45
CA ALA A 306 13.38 6.01 -0.61
C ALA A 306 13.51 6.94 -1.83
N GLY A 307 14.52 7.82 -1.77
CA GLY A 307 14.80 8.79 -2.82
C GLY A 307 15.13 8.14 -4.16
N SER A 308 14.70 8.79 -5.25
CA SER A 308 14.94 8.35 -6.62
C SER A 308 16.18 8.97 -7.27
N GLU A 309 17.14 9.46 -6.48
CA GLU A 309 18.36 10.09 -6.99
C GLU A 309 19.19 9.18 -7.90
N ARG A 310 19.97 9.80 -8.79
CA ARG A 310 20.82 9.08 -9.76
C ARG A 310 22.18 8.74 -9.15
N TYR A 311 22.84 7.78 -9.77
CA TYR A 311 24.18 7.29 -9.39
C TYR A 311 25.26 8.38 -9.43
N ASP A 312 25.05 9.51 -10.11
CA ASP A 312 26.06 10.56 -10.26
C ASP A 312 26.44 11.25 -8.93
N ASP A 313 25.58 11.15 -7.91
CA ASP A 313 25.85 11.60 -6.53
C ASP A 313 26.71 10.58 -5.73
N ALA A 314 26.95 9.39 -6.29
CA ALA A 314 27.63 8.27 -5.61
C ALA A 314 29.16 8.33 -5.68
N LYS A 315 29.77 9.42 -6.16
CA LYS A 315 31.24 9.55 -6.30
C LYS A 315 32.01 9.38 -4.98
N HIS A 316 31.32 9.48 -3.84
CA HIS A 316 31.88 9.29 -2.50
C HIS A 316 31.24 8.13 -1.71
N HIS A 317 30.50 7.22 -2.36
CA HIS A 317 29.84 6.11 -1.68
C HIS A 317 30.81 4.95 -1.39
N THR A 318 30.67 4.36 -0.20
CA THR A 318 31.29 3.05 0.08
C THR A 318 30.58 1.95 -0.71
N ARG A 319 31.21 0.78 -0.86
CA ARG A 319 30.62 -0.37 -1.57
C ARG A 319 29.23 -0.75 -1.03
N GLN A 320 29.06 -0.75 0.30
CA GLN A 320 27.77 -1.02 0.94
C GLN A 320 26.70 -0.01 0.52
N LEU A 321 27.03 1.29 0.50
CA LEU A 321 26.10 2.34 0.09
C LEU A 321 25.75 2.24 -1.40
N MET A 322 26.69 1.82 -2.25
CA MET A 322 26.39 1.55 -3.66
C MET A 322 25.40 0.40 -3.83
N ASP A 323 25.56 -0.69 -3.06
CA ASP A 323 24.64 -1.84 -3.09
C ASP A 323 23.23 -1.45 -2.58
N GLU A 324 23.14 -0.64 -1.52
CA GLU A 324 21.88 -0.09 -1.01
C GLU A 324 21.17 0.79 -2.05
N SER A 325 21.90 1.72 -2.69
CA SER A 325 21.35 2.56 -3.77
C SER A 325 20.89 1.73 -4.97
N ARG A 326 21.64 0.67 -5.33
CA ARG A 326 21.25 -0.24 -6.43
C ARG A 326 19.95 -0.97 -6.12
N GLU A 327 19.81 -1.48 -4.91
CA GLU A 327 18.60 -2.20 -4.51
C GLU A 327 17.39 -1.26 -4.35
N THR A 328 17.62 -0.02 -3.88
CA THR A 328 16.62 1.04 -3.86
C THR A 328 16.07 1.29 -5.27
N ASN A 329 16.95 1.53 -6.24
CA ASN A 329 16.54 1.74 -7.62
C ASN A 329 15.83 0.51 -8.22
N LYS A 330 16.29 -0.70 -7.90
CA LYS A 330 15.63 -1.94 -8.33
C LYS A 330 14.19 -2.05 -7.80
N SER A 331 13.96 -1.70 -6.53
CA SER A 331 12.62 -1.73 -5.94
C SER A 331 11.66 -0.71 -6.58
N LEU A 332 12.15 0.50 -6.88
CA LEU A 332 11.38 1.54 -7.57
C LEU A 332 11.11 1.13 -9.04
N MET A 333 12.06 0.51 -9.73
CA MET A 333 11.82 0.00 -11.09
C MET A 333 10.74 -1.08 -11.10
N ALA A 334 10.81 -2.05 -10.18
CA ALA A 334 9.81 -3.10 -10.06
C ALA A 334 8.40 -2.55 -9.83
N LEU A 335 8.26 -1.51 -8.99
CA LEU A 335 6.98 -0.84 -8.75
C LEU A 335 6.42 -0.21 -10.03
N LYS A 336 7.28 0.43 -10.83
CA LYS A 336 6.90 1.00 -12.12
C LYS A 336 6.35 -0.06 -13.07
N ASP A 337 7.04 -1.20 -13.14
CA ASP A 337 6.67 -2.29 -14.03
C ASP A 337 5.35 -2.93 -13.61
N CYS A 338 5.09 -3.05 -12.30
CA CYS A 338 3.79 -3.50 -11.78
C CYS A 338 2.66 -2.57 -12.21
N VAL A 339 2.84 -1.26 -12.08
CA VAL A 339 1.81 -0.26 -12.41
C VAL A 339 1.54 -0.23 -13.92
N ARG A 340 2.60 -0.30 -14.75
CA ARG A 340 2.46 -0.38 -16.21
C ARG A 340 1.77 -1.66 -16.65
N ALA A 341 2.13 -2.80 -16.04
CA ALA A 341 1.48 -4.07 -16.33
C ALA A 341 0.00 -4.05 -15.94
N ARG A 342 -0.35 -3.47 -14.78
CA ARG A 342 -1.74 -3.28 -14.34
C ARG A 342 -2.54 -2.40 -15.29
N ALA A 343 -1.98 -1.27 -15.73
CA ALA A 343 -2.64 -0.39 -16.68
C ALA A 343 -3.01 -1.14 -17.97
N ARG A 344 -2.06 -1.90 -18.54
CA ARG A 344 -2.31 -2.76 -19.71
C ARG A 344 -3.35 -3.85 -19.43
N ALA A 345 -3.32 -4.45 -18.25
CA ALA A 345 -4.29 -5.47 -17.83
C ALA A 345 -5.72 -4.93 -17.75
N THR A 346 -5.89 -3.62 -17.60
CA THR A 346 -7.22 -2.96 -17.57
C THR A 346 -7.72 -2.62 -18.98
N GLU A 347 -6.80 -2.42 -19.94
CA GLU A 347 -7.12 -2.07 -21.33
C GLU A 347 -7.41 -3.28 -22.21
N VAL A 348 -6.82 -4.44 -21.89
CA VAL A 348 -6.88 -5.64 -22.73
C VAL A 348 -7.66 -6.73 -22.01
N ASP A 349 -8.59 -7.39 -22.72
CA ASP A 349 -9.37 -8.54 -22.21
C ASP A 349 -8.55 -9.85 -22.11
N THR A 350 -7.22 -9.76 -22.19
CA THR A 350 -6.31 -10.91 -22.09
C THR A 350 -5.55 -10.86 -20.78
N PHE A 351 -5.23 -12.04 -20.25
CA PHE A 351 -4.48 -12.13 -18.99
C PHE A 351 -3.09 -11.50 -19.13
N VAL A 352 -2.84 -10.45 -18.35
CA VAL A 352 -1.52 -9.79 -18.23
C VAL A 352 -0.93 -10.11 -16.86
N HIS A 353 0.20 -10.83 -16.85
CA HIS A 353 0.90 -11.14 -15.60
C HIS A 353 1.55 -9.89 -15.00
N ILE A 354 1.16 -9.55 -13.76
CA ILE A 354 1.74 -8.44 -12.99
C ILE A 354 2.86 -8.96 -12.07
N PRO A 355 4.11 -8.46 -12.18
CA PRO A 355 5.29 -9.07 -11.54
C PRO A 355 5.50 -8.68 -10.06
N TYR A 356 4.47 -8.80 -9.21
CA TYR A 356 4.52 -8.40 -7.79
C TYR A 356 5.64 -9.09 -6.99
N ARG A 357 6.02 -10.32 -7.34
CA ARG A 357 7.01 -11.12 -6.61
C ARG A 357 8.47 -10.77 -6.92
N THR A 358 8.72 -9.84 -7.84
CA THR A 358 10.09 -9.48 -8.25
C THR A 358 10.85 -8.70 -7.17
N ASN A 359 10.14 -7.98 -6.31
CA ASN A 359 10.72 -7.23 -5.19
C ASN A 359 9.82 -7.30 -3.95
N LYS A 360 10.41 -7.19 -2.76
CA LYS A 360 9.69 -7.15 -1.49
C LYS A 360 8.74 -5.96 -1.38
N LEU A 361 9.11 -4.81 -1.93
CA LEU A 361 8.24 -3.62 -1.97
C LEU A 361 6.98 -3.89 -2.79
N THR A 362 7.13 -4.43 -4.00
CA THR A 362 5.99 -4.74 -4.87
C THR A 362 5.13 -5.88 -4.34
N LEU A 363 5.73 -6.81 -3.60
CA LEU A 363 4.99 -7.84 -2.89
C LEU A 363 4.17 -7.21 -1.77
N LEU A 364 4.76 -6.36 -0.93
CA LEU A 364 4.07 -5.68 0.18
C LEU A 364 2.92 -4.80 -0.31
N LEU A 365 3.10 -4.11 -1.44
CA LEU A 365 2.09 -3.23 -2.03
C LEU A 365 1.12 -3.97 -2.97
N LYS A 366 1.21 -5.30 -3.09
CA LYS A 366 0.39 -6.09 -4.02
C LYS A 366 -1.10 -5.80 -3.86
N ALA A 367 -1.61 -5.80 -2.62
CA ALA A 367 -3.02 -5.61 -2.33
C ALA A 367 -3.61 -4.29 -2.86
N LEU A 368 -2.77 -3.26 -3.07
CA LEU A 368 -3.18 -1.95 -3.60
C LEU A 368 -3.41 -1.95 -5.11
N PHE A 369 -2.77 -2.88 -5.81
CA PHE A 369 -2.74 -2.91 -7.27
C PHE A 369 -3.35 -4.19 -7.84
N ASP A 370 -3.65 -5.17 -6.98
CA ASP A 370 -4.22 -6.45 -7.37
C ASP A 370 -5.64 -6.27 -7.92
N LEU A 371 -5.82 -6.61 -9.20
CA LEU A 371 -7.10 -6.54 -9.89
C LEU A 371 -8.09 -7.59 -9.39
N GLU A 372 -7.60 -8.65 -8.75
CA GLU A 372 -8.44 -9.69 -8.14
C GLU A 372 -8.87 -9.35 -6.71
N SER A 373 -8.35 -8.24 -6.14
CA SER A 373 -8.70 -7.83 -4.78
C SER A 373 -10.18 -7.46 -4.68
N ARG A 374 -10.86 -8.05 -3.70
CA ARG A 374 -12.27 -7.77 -3.40
C ARG A 374 -12.44 -6.67 -2.35
N GLN A 375 -11.37 -6.35 -1.65
CA GLN A 375 -11.38 -5.23 -0.72
C GLN A 375 -11.42 -3.94 -1.54
N GLN A 376 -12.31 -3.01 -1.19
CA GLN A 376 -12.27 -1.69 -1.81
C GLN A 376 -10.95 -1.02 -1.47
N THR A 377 -10.24 -0.55 -2.49
CA THR A 377 -8.94 0.08 -2.32
C THR A 377 -8.95 1.49 -2.89
N ARG A 378 -8.27 2.42 -2.21
CA ARG A 378 -7.98 3.74 -2.74
C ARG A 378 -6.54 4.11 -2.47
N THR A 379 -5.80 4.41 -3.53
CA THR A 379 -4.36 4.71 -3.47
C THR A 379 -4.10 6.11 -4.00
N LEU A 380 -3.50 6.97 -3.17
CA LEU A 380 -2.96 8.25 -3.58
C LEU A 380 -1.47 8.12 -3.80
N VAL A 381 -0.99 8.51 -4.98
CA VAL A 381 0.45 8.59 -5.27
C VAL A 381 0.86 10.04 -5.34
N ILE A 382 1.70 10.50 -4.42
CA ILE A 382 2.22 11.87 -4.39
C ILE A 382 3.67 11.87 -4.89
N ALA A 383 3.86 12.37 -6.12
CA ALA A 383 5.19 12.61 -6.67
C ALA A 383 5.72 13.99 -6.26
N HIS A 384 6.80 13.97 -5.48
CA HIS A 384 7.46 15.11 -4.88
C HIS A 384 8.64 15.55 -5.73
N VAL A 385 8.62 16.81 -6.17
CA VAL A 385 9.67 17.41 -6.99
C VAL A 385 10.37 18.53 -6.26
N SER A 386 11.65 18.74 -6.58
CA SER A 386 12.38 19.91 -6.10
C SER A 386 11.95 21.14 -6.89
N PRO A 387 11.77 22.30 -6.22
CA PRO A 387 11.35 23.52 -6.89
C PRO A 387 12.50 24.18 -7.67
N HIS A 388 13.75 23.77 -7.44
CA HIS A 388 14.96 24.44 -7.96
C HIS A 388 15.34 24.00 -9.39
N MET A 389 15.81 24.94 -10.22
CA MET A 389 16.22 24.73 -11.62
C MET A 389 17.31 23.67 -11.80
N ARG A 390 18.28 23.61 -10.89
CA ARG A 390 19.33 22.57 -10.86
C ARG A 390 18.76 21.16 -10.91
N ASP A 391 17.62 20.97 -10.26
CA ASP A 391 16.98 19.67 -10.13
C ASP A 391 15.89 19.45 -11.19
N ALA A 392 15.64 20.40 -12.09
CA ALA A 392 14.55 20.34 -13.05
C ALA A 392 14.59 19.07 -13.91
N HIS A 393 15.78 18.56 -14.22
CA HIS A 393 15.94 17.31 -14.97
C HIS A 393 15.56 16.06 -14.15
N HIS A 394 15.80 16.09 -12.82
CA HIS A 394 15.32 15.07 -11.88
C HIS A 394 13.82 15.19 -11.67
N SER A 395 13.31 16.40 -11.43
CA SER A 395 11.88 16.69 -11.32
C SER A 395 11.11 16.19 -12.55
N ALA A 396 11.57 16.49 -13.77
CA ALA A 396 10.96 15.98 -14.99
C ALA A 396 11.01 14.45 -15.09
N SER A 397 12.06 13.81 -14.59
CA SER A 397 12.18 12.34 -14.55
C SER A 397 11.18 11.73 -13.56
N THR A 398 11.02 12.33 -12.37
CA THR A 398 10.04 11.92 -11.34
C THR A 398 8.61 12.04 -11.85
N LEU A 399 8.26 13.17 -12.48
CA LEU A 399 6.93 13.39 -13.05
C LEU A 399 6.63 12.40 -14.19
N SER A 400 7.60 12.16 -15.08
CA SER A 400 7.48 11.16 -16.16
C SER A 400 7.35 9.73 -15.63
N TYR A 401 7.99 9.43 -14.49
CA TYR A 401 7.88 8.14 -13.83
C TYR A 401 6.48 7.96 -13.23
N ALA A 402 5.91 9.02 -12.64
CA ALA A 402 4.64 8.98 -11.93
C ALA A 402 3.41 9.09 -12.86
N ALA A 403 3.55 9.68 -14.04
CA ALA A 403 2.45 9.85 -15.00
C ALA A 403 1.62 8.57 -15.29
N PRO A 404 2.21 7.37 -15.44
CA PRO A 404 1.45 6.13 -15.64
C PRO A 404 0.57 5.70 -14.47
N PHE A 405 0.72 6.27 -13.26
CA PHE A 405 -0.14 5.97 -12.11
C PHE A 405 -1.51 6.65 -12.21
N ARG A 406 -1.67 7.64 -13.10
CA ARG A 406 -2.96 8.27 -13.37
C ARG A 406 -3.85 7.30 -14.16
N SER A 407 -4.56 6.42 -13.46
CA SER A 407 -5.51 5.50 -14.06
C SER A 407 -6.91 6.11 -14.18
N VAL A 408 -7.71 5.55 -15.08
CA VAL A 408 -9.16 5.76 -15.09
C VAL A 408 -9.77 4.84 -14.00
N ALA A 409 -10.89 5.26 -13.40
CA ALA A 409 -11.64 4.42 -12.48
C ALA A 409 -11.93 3.05 -13.13
N PRO A 410 -11.61 1.93 -12.48
CA PRO A 410 -12.03 0.64 -13.00
C PRO A 410 -13.56 0.58 -13.05
N ALA A 411 -14.09 -0.19 -14.00
CA ALA A 411 -15.52 -0.46 -14.05
C ALA A 411 -15.94 -1.05 -12.69
N THR A 412 -17.05 -0.53 -12.15
CA THR A 412 -17.67 -0.93 -10.88
C THR A 412 -17.47 -2.42 -10.63
N GLN A 413 -16.87 -2.80 -9.49
CA GLN A 413 -16.74 -4.21 -9.10
C GLN A 413 -18.12 -4.87 -9.29
N LYS A 414 -18.23 -5.76 -10.29
CA LYS A 414 -19.48 -6.47 -10.57
C LYS A 414 -19.85 -7.24 -9.31
N ILE A 415 -21.13 -7.21 -8.94
CA ILE A 415 -21.67 -8.09 -7.90
C ILE A 415 -21.25 -9.51 -8.28
N VAL A 416 -20.41 -10.13 -7.45
CA VAL A 416 -19.87 -11.45 -7.73
C VAL A 416 -20.98 -12.46 -7.44
N GLU A 417 -21.46 -13.13 -8.49
CA GLU A 417 -22.40 -14.24 -8.33
C GLU A 417 -21.74 -15.39 -7.55
N VAL A 418 -22.53 -16.10 -6.75
CA VAL A 418 -22.05 -17.25 -5.99
C VAL A 418 -21.65 -18.37 -6.95
N ASP A 419 -20.38 -18.75 -6.93
CA ASP A 419 -19.81 -19.89 -7.67
C ASP A 419 -19.49 -21.04 -6.71
N ASP A 420 -20.15 -22.20 -6.88
CA ASP A 420 -19.87 -23.41 -6.11
C ASP A 420 -18.39 -23.83 -6.18
N ALA A 421 -17.71 -23.55 -7.29
CA ALA A 421 -16.30 -23.91 -7.44
C ALA A 421 -15.34 -22.97 -6.71
N ASP A 422 -15.74 -21.74 -6.38
CA ASP A 422 -14.89 -20.73 -5.73
C ASP A 422 -15.44 -20.33 -4.34
N PRO A 423 -14.88 -20.91 -3.26
CA PRO A 423 -15.32 -20.62 -1.90
C PRO A 423 -15.24 -19.16 -1.48
N ARG A 424 -14.45 -18.33 -2.17
CA ARG A 424 -14.38 -16.89 -1.89
C ARG A 424 -15.74 -16.21 -2.16
N THR A 425 -16.53 -16.73 -3.09
CA THR A 425 -17.81 -16.14 -3.54
C THR A 425 -19.01 -16.52 -2.68
N TRP A 426 -18.85 -17.47 -1.76
CA TRP A 426 -19.98 -18.01 -1.01
C TRP A 426 -20.49 -17.02 0.02
N ASP A 427 -21.77 -16.68 -0.10
CA ASP A 427 -22.51 -15.99 0.95
C ASP A 427 -22.71 -16.89 2.18
N HIS A 428 -23.28 -16.32 3.23
CA HIS A 428 -23.51 -17.07 4.47
C HIS A 428 -24.42 -18.29 4.28
N PRO A 429 -25.60 -18.20 3.64
CA PRO A 429 -26.45 -19.36 3.40
C PRO A 429 -25.75 -20.50 2.65
N PHE A 430 -25.00 -20.18 1.60
CA PHE A 430 -24.29 -21.19 0.81
C PHE A 430 -23.16 -21.85 1.62
N ALA A 431 -22.32 -21.05 2.28
CA ALA A 431 -21.23 -21.55 3.11
C ALA A 431 -21.75 -22.41 4.27
N TYR A 432 -22.85 -22.00 4.91
CA TYR A 432 -23.51 -22.74 5.98
C TYR A 432 -24.02 -24.11 5.51
N ALA A 433 -24.75 -24.14 4.39
CA ALA A 433 -25.27 -25.38 3.82
C ALA A 433 -24.15 -26.34 3.38
N TRP A 434 -23.08 -25.81 2.79
CA TRP A 434 -21.91 -26.59 2.40
C TRP A 434 -21.22 -27.22 3.62
N LEU A 435 -21.04 -26.43 4.68
CA LEU A 435 -20.40 -26.86 5.92
C LEU A 435 -21.23 -27.92 6.65
N ASP A 436 -22.55 -27.72 6.79
CA ASP A 436 -23.48 -28.71 7.36
C ASP A 436 -23.37 -30.06 6.63
N LYS A 437 -23.42 -30.03 5.29
CA LYS A 437 -23.29 -31.23 4.46
C LYS A 437 -21.94 -31.94 4.68
N GLY A 438 -20.84 -31.20 4.69
CA GLY A 438 -19.50 -31.75 4.92
C GLY A 438 -19.39 -32.42 6.30
N LEU A 439 -19.84 -31.73 7.34
CA LEU A 439 -19.81 -32.25 8.72
C LEU A 439 -20.67 -33.51 8.87
N ARG A 440 -21.86 -33.56 8.27
CA ARG A 440 -22.72 -34.75 8.29
C ARG A 440 -22.07 -35.96 7.63
N ILE A 441 -21.30 -35.76 6.57
CA ILE A 441 -20.55 -36.82 5.90
C ILE A 441 -19.43 -37.32 6.82
N GLU A 442 -18.57 -36.42 7.31
CA GLU A 442 -17.42 -36.81 8.14
C GLU A 442 -17.83 -37.42 9.48
N LEU A 443 -18.80 -36.83 10.18
CA LEU A 443 -19.33 -37.40 11.42
C LEU A 443 -20.02 -38.74 11.17
N GLY A 444 -20.73 -38.88 10.04
CA GLY A 444 -21.38 -40.11 9.63
C GLY A 444 -20.41 -41.28 9.44
N LYS A 445 -19.23 -41.04 8.86
CA LYS A 445 -18.13 -42.02 8.73
C LYS A 445 -17.64 -42.54 10.09
N LEU A 446 -17.74 -41.73 11.14
CA LEU A 446 -17.33 -42.06 12.50
C LEU A 446 -18.40 -42.80 13.31
N THR A 447 -19.61 -42.93 12.77
CA THR A 447 -20.71 -43.71 13.37
C THR A 447 -20.75 -45.16 12.86
N SER A 448 -21.50 -46.02 13.55
CA SER A 448 -21.64 -47.44 13.22
C SER A 448 -22.22 -47.70 11.82
N THR A 449 -22.98 -46.76 11.28
CA THR A 449 -23.61 -46.89 9.96
C THR A 449 -22.64 -46.58 8.81
N ARG A 450 -21.54 -45.87 9.08
CA ARG A 450 -20.55 -45.35 8.11
C ARG A 450 -21.18 -44.61 6.91
N LYS A 451 -22.39 -44.09 7.08
CA LYS A 451 -23.13 -43.30 6.09
C LYS A 451 -23.25 -41.86 6.57
N ALA A 452 -23.44 -40.92 5.65
CA ALA A 452 -23.70 -39.53 6.00
C ALA A 452 -24.91 -39.42 6.94
N LEU A 453 -24.82 -38.53 7.94
CA LEU A 453 -25.91 -38.30 8.88
C LEU A 453 -27.14 -37.73 8.17
N PRO A 454 -28.35 -38.27 8.40
CA PRO A 454 -29.58 -37.69 7.87
C PRO A 454 -29.76 -36.24 8.32
N ALA A 455 -30.38 -35.39 7.48
CA ALA A 455 -30.64 -33.98 7.82
C ALA A 455 -31.44 -33.81 9.12
N THR A 456 -32.29 -34.78 9.46
CA THR A 456 -33.11 -34.82 10.68
C THR A 456 -32.31 -35.14 11.95
N THR A 457 -31.06 -35.62 11.82
CA THR A 457 -30.20 -35.92 12.96
C THR A 457 -29.48 -34.64 13.38
N PRO A 458 -29.62 -34.17 14.64
CA PRO A 458 -28.90 -33.01 15.12
C PRO A 458 -27.38 -33.25 15.10
N LEU A 459 -26.61 -32.22 14.73
CA LEU A 459 -25.16 -32.22 14.91
C LEU A 459 -24.82 -32.24 16.41
N PRO A 460 -23.62 -32.70 16.80
CA PRO A 460 -23.23 -32.76 18.22
C PRO A 460 -22.87 -31.38 18.81
N PHE A 461 -23.11 -30.30 18.09
CA PHE A 461 -22.91 -28.91 18.49
C PHE A 461 -23.77 -28.00 17.62
N ASP A 462 -23.95 -26.75 18.05
CA ASP A 462 -24.69 -25.72 17.33
C ASP A 462 -23.85 -25.12 16.19
N LEU A 463 -24.19 -25.48 14.95
CA LEU A 463 -23.49 -25.02 13.75
C LEU A 463 -23.58 -23.50 13.57
N SER A 464 -24.65 -22.86 14.05
CA SER A 464 -24.80 -21.40 13.98
C SER A 464 -23.82 -20.66 14.89
N ARG A 465 -23.27 -21.31 15.90
CA ARG A 465 -22.15 -20.78 16.70
C ARG A 465 -20.80 -21.04 16.06
N PHE A 466 -20.71 -22.09 15.25
CA PHE A 466 -19.47 -22.46 14.55
C PHE A 466 -19.23 -21.63 13.30
N LEU A 467 -20.31 -21.29 12.58
CA LEU A 467 -20.33 -20.29 11.51
C LEU A 467 -21.52 -19.32 11.76
N PRO A 468 -21.33 -18.27 12.57
CA PRO A 468 -22.39 -17.29 12.82
C PRO A 468 -22.69 -16.41 11.61
N ALA A 469 -23.96 -16.01 11.44
CA ALA A 469 -24.34 -15.05 10.43
C ALA A 469 -23.70 -13.67 10.74
N PRO A 470 -23.21 -12.92 9.74
CA PRO A 470 -23.30 -13.17 8.29
C PRO A 470 -22.00 -13.75 7.67
N LEU A 471 -21.23 -14.57 8.41
CA LEU A 471 -19.93 -15.07 7.93
C LEU A 471 -20.09 -16.08 6.78
N GLY A 472 -19.49 -15.78 5.64
CA GLY A 472 -19.52 -16.63 4.43
C GLY A 472 -18.23 -17.38 4.17
N GLY A 473 -18.08 -17.89 2.95
CA GLY A 473 -16.88 -18.64 2.55
C GLY A 473 -15.61 -17.80 2.56
N LEU A 474 -15.71 -16.48 2.30
CA LEU A 474 -14.56 -15.57 2.41
C LEU A 474 -14.01 -15.47 3.85
N HIS A 475 -14.84 -15.63 4.87
CA HIS A 475 -14.37 -15.64 6.25
C HIS A 475 -13.60 -16.94 6.56
N LEU A 476 -14.17 -18.09 6.16
CA LEU A 476 -13.53 -19.40 6.29
C LEU A 476 -12.17 -19.46 5.57
N CYS A 477 -12.09 -18.79 4.43
CA CYS A 477 -10.87 -18.59 3.64
C CYS A 477 -9.73 -17.94 4.45
N LYS A 478 -10.03 -17.00 5.36
CA LYS A 478 -9.04 -16.19 6.09
C LYS A 478 -8.45 -16.88 7.32
N MET A 479 -9.16 -17.87 7.86
CA MET A 479 -8.75 -18.59 9.07
C MET A 479 -7.59 -19.54 8.81
N TYR A 480 -6.78 -19.82 9.82
CA TYR A 480 -5.92 -21.01 9.85
C TYR A 480 -6.68 -22.22 10.41
N SER A 481 -6.21 -23.44 10.14
CA SER A 481 -6.85 -24.65 10.67
C SER A 481 -6.90 -24.67 12.21
N ALA A 482 -5.89 -24.11 12.87
CA ALA A 482 -5.88 -23.99 14.33
C ALA A 482 -6.95 -23.01 14.83
N GLU A 483 -7.10 -21.85 14.18
CA GLU A 483 -8.15 -20.86 14.51
C GLU A 483 -9.54 -21.44 14.27
N TRP A 484 -9.71 -22.13 13.14
CA TRP A 484 -10.95 -22.84 12.80
C TRP A 484 -11.33 -23.90 13.85
N LEU A 485 -10.38 -24.68 14.34
CA LEU A 485 -10.67 -25.66 15.39
C LEU A 485 -10.93 -24.98 16.74
N ALA A 486 -10.28 -23.85 17.01
CA ALA A 486 -10.51 -23.08 18.23
C ALA A 486 -11.91 -22.45 18.29
N THR A 487 -12.57 -22.21 17.15
CA THR A 487 -13.97 -21.73 17.11
C THR A 487 -15.00 -22.85 17.31
N LEU A 488 -14.58 -24.12 17.39
CA LEU A 488 -15.51 -25.24 17.58
C LEU A 488 -16.28 -25.10 18.91
N PRO A 489 -17.63 -25.03 18.87
CA PRO A 489 -18.42 -24.86 20.08
C PRO A 489 -18.31 -26.07 21.02
N PRO A 490 -18.66 -25.89 22.31
CA PRO A 490 -18.84 -27.01 23.22
C PRO A 490 -19.83 -28.03 22.65
N LEU A 491 -19.52 -29.32 22.84
CA LEU A 491 -20.41 -30.40 22.42
C LEU A 491 -21.68 -30.39 23.25
N ASP A 492 -22.80 -30.71 22.61
CA ASP A 492 -24.08 -30.96 23.26
C ASP A 492 -24.01 -32.25 24.10
N PRO A 493 -24.15 -32.17 25.43
CA PRO A 493 -24.13 -33.34 26.31
C PRO A 493 -25.22 -34.37 25.98
N GLU A 494 -26.34 -33.94 25.39
CA GLU A 494 -27.48 -34.79 25.05
C GLU A 494 -27.39 -35.38 23.63
N SER A 495 -26.29 -35.12 22.91
CA SER A 495 -26.13 -35.59 21.54
C SER A 495 -26.20 -37.12 21.43
N LYS A 496 -27.13 -37.59 20.58
CA LYS A 496 -27.33 -39.02 20.30
C LYS A 496 -26.13 -39.70 19.64
N LEU A 497 -25.19 -38.93 19.10
CA LEU A 497 -24.01 -39.45 18.38
C LEU A 497 -22.93 -39.98 19.33
N LYS A 498 -22.89 -39.55 20.60
CA LYS A 498 -21.92 -39.99 21.62
C LYS A 498 -20.46 -39.99 21.13
N LEU A 499 -20.07 -39.00 20.33
CA LEU A 499 -18.71 -38.84 19.81
C LEU A 499 -17.85 -38.06 20.81
N SER A 500 -16.56 -38.43 20.92
CA SER A 500 -15.60 -37.64 21.69
C SER A 500 -15.28 -36.33 20.98
N ARG A 501 -14.85 -35.31 21.74
CA ARG A 501 -14.41 -34.02 21.19
C ARG A 501 -13.34 -34.17 20.12
N GLU A 502 -12.33 -35.00 20.37
CA GLU A 502 -11.25 -35.30 19.41
C GLU A 502 -11.77 -35.83 18.06
N LYS A 503 -12.80 -36.69 18.08
CA LYS A 503 -13.43 -37.20 16.86
C LYS A 503 -14.18 -36.11 16.09
N VAL A 504 -14.86 -35.22 16.81
CA VAL A 504 -15.56 -34.08 16.21
C VAL A 504 -14.57 -33.06 15.63
N GLU A 505 -13.47 -32.79 16.34
CA GLU A 505 -12.36 -31.95 15.86
C GLU A 505 -11.72 -32.54 14.60
N THR A 506 -11.51 -33.87 14.56
CA THR A 506 -11.01 -34.55 13.36
C THR A 506 -11.95 -34.39 12.16
N ALA A 507 -13.26 -34.57 12.38
CA ALA A 507 -14.26 -34.37 11.34
C ALA A 507 -14.28 -32.91 10.85
N ALA A 508 -14.28 -31.94 11.76
CA ALA A 508 -14.26 -30.51 11.43
C ALA A 508 -12.98 -30.12 10.68
N TYR A 509 -11.83 -30.70 11.06
CA TYR A 509 -10.56 -30.52 10.37
C TYR A 509 -10.62 -31.06 8.94
N ASN A 510 -11.12 -32.28 8.73
CA ASN A 510 -11.24 -32.89 7.40
C ASN A 510 -12.11 -32.04 6.46
N VAL A 511 -13.26 -31.58 6.93
CA VAL A 511 -14.13 -30.68 6.16
C VAL A 511 -13.39 -29.39 5.78
N TYR A 512 -12.63 -28.83 6.71
CA TYR A 512 -11.84 -27.63 6.46
C TYR A 512 -10.69 -27.83 5.47
N ILE A 513 -10.06 -29.00 5.46
CA ILE A 513 -9.05 -29.36 4.46
C ILE A 513 -9.69 -29.47 3.08
N THR A 514 -10.85 -30.13 2.95
CA THR A 514 -11.60 -30.17 1.68
C THR A 514 -11.98 -28.78 1.20
N PHE A 515 -12.37 -27.89 2.12
CA PHE A 515 -12.62 -26.48 1.80
C PHE A 515 -11.36 -25.79 1.25
N CYS A 516 -10.22 -25.95 1.92
CA CYS A 516 -8.94 -25.37 1.50
C CYS A 516 -8.46 -25.92 0.15
N GLU A 517 -8.68 -27.20 -0.14
CA GLU A 517 -8.40 -27.80 -1.44
C GLU A 517 -9.25 -27.18 -2.54
N ARG A 518 -10.55 -26.98 -2.29
CA ARG A 518 -11.44 -26.32 -3.24
C ARG A 518 -11.02 -24.89 -3.53
N LEU A 519 -10.67 -24.12 -2.49
CA LEU A 519 -10.08 -22.79 -2.62
C LEU A 519 -8.80 -22.81 -3.48
N ARG A 520 -7.90 -23.77 -3.24
CA ARG A 520 -6.67 -23.92 -4.01
C ARG A 520 -6.96 -24.20 -5.49
N ILE A 521 -7.91 -25.06 -5.79
CA ILE A 521 -8.34 -25.37 -7.17
C ILE A 521 -8.95 -24.15 -7.84
N ALA A 522 -9.81 -23.41 -7.14
CA ALA A 522 -10.42 -22.19 -7.66
C ALA A 522 -9.36 -21.15 -8.08
N ARG A 523 -8.34 -20.95 -7.23
CA ARG A 523 -7.21 -20.03 -7.51
C ARG A 523 -6.34 -20.46 -8.69
N THR A 524 -6.25 -21.76 -8.99
CA THR A 524 -5.41 -22.27 -10.08
C THR A 524 -6.17 -22.45 -11.40
N LYS A 525 -7.50 -22.47 -11.39
CA LYS A 525 -8.33 -22.64 -12.62
C LYS A 525 -8.05 -21.57 -13.68
N GLY A 526 -7.91 -20.30 -13.32
CA GLY A 526 -7.53 -19.23 -14.27
C GLY A 526 -6.12 -19.43 -14.87
N ARG A 527 -5.21 -20.08 -14.14
CA ARG A 527 -3.87 -20.42 -14.61
C ARG A 527 -3.84 -21.67 -15.50
N HIS A 528 -4.78 -22.58 -15.30
CA HIS A 528 -4.94 -23.80 -16.10
C HIS A 528 -5.73 -23.58 -17.40
N GLU A 529 -6.68 -22.64 -17.44
CA GLU A 529 -7.40 -22.32 -18.68
C GLU A 529 -6.50 -21.66 -19.73
N VAL A 530 -5.50 -20.90 -19.29
CA VAL A 530 -4.43 -20.33 -20.15
C VAL A 530 -3.44 -21.41 -20.64
N LEU A 531 -3.43 -22.61 -20.04
CA LEU A 531 -2.41 -23.65 -20.28
C LEU A 531 -2.97 -25.04 -20.60
N ARG A 532 -4.24 -25.21 -21.02
CA ARG A 532 -4.71 -26.54 -21.43
C ARG A 532 -4.34 -26.86 -22.88
N PRO A 533 -3.53 -27.90 -23.11
CA PRO A 533 -3.90 -28.98 -24.00
C PRO A 533 -4.67 -30.06 -23.22
N ASP A 534 -5.71 -30.52 -23.91
CA ASP A 534 -6.46 -31.76 -23.81
C ASP A 534 -7.38 -32.05 -22.59
N LYS A 535 -8.67 -31.97 -22.89
CA LYS A 535 -9.83 -32.19 -22.03
C LYS A 535 -10.01 -33.68 -21.69
N GLU A 536 -9.48 -34.59 -22.50
CA GLU A 536 -9.63 -36.05 -22.34
C GLU A 536 -8.84 -36.64 -21.16
N ALA A 537 -7.82 -35.95 -20.65
CA ALA A 537 -7.06 -36.41 -19.48
C ALA A 537 -7.83 -36.19 -18.17
N VAL A 538 -8.62 -35.12 -18.09
CA VAL A 538 -9.43 -34.77 -16.91
C VAL A 538 -10.66 -35.67 -16.80
N ASP A 539 -11.30 -35.98 -17.93
CA ASP A 539 -12.45 -36.88 -17.95
C ASP A 539 -12.06 -38.31 -17.54
N ARG A 540 -10.83 -38.76 -17.89
CA ARG A 540 -10.27 -40.04 -17.40
C ARG A 540 -10.02 -40.07 -15.89
N TYR A 541 -9.63 -38.95 -15.29
CA TYR A 541 -9.39 -38.85 -13.84
C TYR A 541 -10.71 -38.77 -13.05
N MET A 542 -11.73 -38.08 -13.57
CA MET A 542 -13.04 -38.00 -12.90
C MET A 542 -13.82 -39.32 -13.00
N ALA A 543 -13.63 -40.09 -14.08
CA ALA A 543 -14.23 -41.41 -14.24
C ALA A 543 -13.65 -42.47 -13.28
N SER A 544 -12.39 -42.31 -12.82
CA SER A 544 -11.80 -43.23 -11.83
C SER A 544 -12.28 -42.96 -10.41
N PHE A 545 -12.68 -41.72 -10.10
CA PHE A 545 -13.16 -41.31 -8.78
C PHE A 545 -14.61 -41.69 -8.49
N GLN A 546 -15.43 -41.94 -9.52
CA GLN A 546 -16.83 -42.37 -9.38
C GLN A 546 -17.00 -43.90 -9.27
N ARG A 547 -15.92 -44.68 -9.38
CA ARG A 547 -15.95 -46.16 -9.31
C ARG A 547 -15.30 -46.77 -8.06
N THR A 548 -15.02 -45.95 -7.06
CA THR A 548 -14.64 -46.34 -5.68
C THR A 548 -15.53 -45.62 -4.70
#